data_AF-A0A238U652-F1
#
_entry.id   AF-A0A238U652-F1
#
_cell.length_a   1.000
_cell.length_b   1.000
_cell.length_c   1.000
_cell.angle_alpha   90.00
_cell.angle_beta   90.00
_cell.angle_gamma   90.00
#
_symmetry.space_group_name_H-M   'P 1'
#
loop_
_entity.id
_entity.type
_entity.pdbx_description
1 polymer ?
#
loop_
_entity_poly.entity_id
_entity_poly.type
_entity_poly.pdbx_seq_one_letter_code
_entity_poly.pdbx_strand_id
1 'polypeptide(L)' 'MKKVILATKVILLAIFGIIAALSLLMFPTLIGDNDPKTATLGYSYLGLLLISATLFYFIIRREIKPSKVKV' A
#
# COMPACT_ATOMS: atom_id res chain seq x y z
N MET A 1 0.73 26.21 4.95
CA MET A 1 0.88 24.95 5.73
C MET A 1 -0.09 23.86 5.30
N LYS A 2 -1.41 24.09 5.20
CA LYS A 2 -2.38 23.05 4.78
C LYS A 2 -2.10 22.44 3.39
N LYS A 3 -1.67 23.25 2.41
CA LYS A 3 -1.33 22.78 1.06
C LYS A 3 -0.11 21.85 1.03
N VAL A 4 0.90 22.12 1.88
CA VAL A 4 2.12 21.29 1.98
C VAL A 4 1.78 19.92 2.55
N ILE A 5 0.98 19.88 3.63
CA ILE A 5 0.53 18.62 4.24
C ILE A 5 -0.27 17.77 3.24
N LEU A 6 -1.14 18.41 2.45
CA LEU A 6 -1.89 17.72 1.40
C LEU A 6 -0.96 17.16 0.31
N ALA A 7 -0.01 17.97 -0.18
CA ALA A 7 0.97 17.53 -1.18
C ALA A 7 1.81 16.34 -0.68
N THR A 8 2.29 16.37 0.56
CA THR A 8 3.05 15.26 1.16
C THR A 8 2.22 13.98 1.22
N LYS A 9 0.92 14.07 1.59
CA LYS A 9 0.03 12.91 1.60
C LYS A 9 -0.19 12.31 0.21
N VAL A 10 -0.36 13.16 -0.81
CA VAL A 10 -0.53 12.73 -2.20
C VAL A 10 0.73 12.01 -2.70
N ILE A 11 1.92 12.54 -2.40
CA ILE A 11 3.19 11.90 -2.76
C ILE A 11 3.35 10.56 -2.04
N LEU A 12 3.05 10.49 -0.74
CA LEU A 12 3.10 9.23 0.02
C LEU A 12 2.13 8.18 -0.54
N LEU A 13 0.90 8.57 -0.89
CA LEU A 13 -0.06 7.69 -1.55
C LEU A 13 0.49 7.21 -2.89
N ALA A 14 1.04 8.08 -3.73
CA ALA A 14 1.61 7.68 -5.01
C ALA A 14 2.75 6.66 -4.84
N ILE A 15 3.68 6.90 -3.90
CA ILE A 15 4.80 6.00 -3.62
C ILE A 15 4.31 4.64 -3.13
N PHE A 16 3.48 4.60 -2.09
CA PHE A 16 2.95 3.34 -1.57
C PHE A 16 2.08 2.60 -2.60
N GLY A 17 1.43 3.33 -3.51
CA GLY A 17 0.58 2.76 -4.55
C GLY A 17 1.42 2.07 -5.62
N ILE A 18 2.52 2.70 -6.02
CA ILE A 18 3.50 2.11 -6.93
C ILE A 18 4.14 0.87 -6.29
N ILE A 19 4.55 0.95 -5.02
CA ILE A 19 5.14 -0.18 -4.29
C ILE A 19 4.14 -1.35 -4.24
N ALA A 20 2.88 -1.08 -3.88
CA ALA A 20 1.82 -2.10 -3.86
C ALA A 20 1.62 -2.75 -5.24
N ALA A 21 1.58 -1.96 -6.31
CA ALA A 21 1.42 -2.46 -7.67
C ALA A 21 2.62 -3.34 -8.09
N LEU A 22 3.85 -2.92 -7.81
CA LEU A 22 5.06 -3.70 -8.10
C LEU A 22 5.10 -5.00 -7.28
N SER A 23 4.70 -4.95 -6.00
CA SER A 23 4.57 -6.14 -5.17
C SER A 23 3.57 -7.14 -5.72
N LEU A 24 2.41 -6.67 -6.22
CA LEU A 24 1.41 -7.54 -6.85
C LEU A 24 1.90 -8.19 -8.13
N LEU A 25 2.71 -7.48 -8.93
CA LEU A 25 3.28 -8.03 -10.15
C LEU A 25 4.36 -9.08 -9.88
N MET A 26 5.21 -8.85 -8.87
CA MET A 26 6.33 -9.73 -8.53
C MET A 26 5.93 -10.93 -7.66
N PHE A 27 4.87 -10.80 -6.87
CA PHE A 27 4.41 -11.88 -5.97
C PHE A 27 4.15 -13.22 -6.69
N PRO A 28 3.28 -13.28 -7.72
CA PRO A 28 2.93 -14.57 -8.34
C PRO A 28 4.09 -15.21 -9.09
N THR A 29 5.04 -14.41 -9.60
CA THR A 29 6.21 -14.93 -10.31
C THR A 29 7.24 -15.53 -9.35
N LEU A 30 7.40 -14.94 -8.17
CA LEU A 30 8.40 -15.38 -7.18
C LEU A 30 7.92 -16.56 -6.33
N ILE A 31 6.63 -16.63 -6.00
CA ILE A 31 6.10 -17.70 -5.14
C ILE A 31 5.95 -19.04 -5.87
N GLY A 32 5.84 -19.01 -7.20
CA GLY A 32 5.77 -20.20 -8.04
C GLY A 32 7.13 -20.81 -8.38
N ASP A 33 8.23 -20.23 -7.90
CA ASP A 33 9.57 -20.75 -8.09
C ASP A 33 9.84 -21.96 -7.18
N ASN A 34 10.63 -22.92 -7.65
CA ASN A 34 11.00 -24.11 -6.90
C ASN A 34 12.15 -23.83 -5.90
N ASP A 35 12.87 -22.70 -6.03
CA ASP A 35 13.87 -22.29 -5.05
C ASP A 35 13.20 -21.67 -3.80
N PRO A 36 13.36 -22.27 -2.60
CA PRO A 36 12.78 -21.74 -1.37
C PRO A 36 13.22 -20.30 -1.05
N LYS A 37 14.40 -19.86 -1.49
CA LYS A 37 14.86 -18.48 -1.30
C LYS A 37 14.02 -17.50 -2.12
N THR A 38 13.74 -17.86 -3.38
CA THR A 38 12.91 -17.05 -4.29
C THR A 38 11.46 -16.99 -3.81
N ALA A 39 10.91 -18.12 -3.36
CA ALA A 39 9.57 -18.15 -2.75
C ALA A 39 9.47 -17.24 -1.51
N THR A 40 10.50 -17.25 -0.65
CA THR A 40 10.58 -16.36 0.53
C THR A 40 10.59 -14.88 0.15
N LEU A 41 11.27 -14.52 -0.94
CA LEU A 41 11.21 -13.16 -1.50
C LEU A 41 9.78 -12.83 -1.94
N GLY A 42 9.08 -13.75 -2.61
CA GLY A 42 7.66 -13.60 -2.96
C GLY A 42 6.79 -13.25 -1.75
N TYR A 43 6.91 -14.01 -0.65
CA TYR A 43 6.19 -13.70 0.59
C TYR A 43 6.57 -12.34 1.21
N SER A 44 7.81 -11.90 1.03
CA SER A 44 8.24 -10.56 1.46
C SER A 44 7.52 -9.45 0.67
N TYR A 45 7.31 -9.64 -0.64
CA TYR A 45 6.51 -8.71 -1.45
C TYR A 45 5.03 -8.70 -1.03
N LEU A 46 4.47 -9.85 -0.64
CA LEU A 46 3.13 -9.91 -0.04
C LEU A 46 3.06 -9.10 1.26
N GLY A 47 4.07 -9.21 2.13
CA GLY A 47 4.17 -8.38 3.33
C GLY A 47 4.21 -6.89 3.02
N LEU A 48 5.02 -6.48 2.04
CA LEU A 48 5.09 -5.10 1.56
C LEU A 48 3.75 -4.59 1.03
N LEU A 49 3.02 -5.43 0.30
CA LEU A 49 1.68 -5.11 -0.19
C LEU A 49 0.72 -4.82 0.97
N LEU A 50 0.67 -5.72 1.96
CA LEU A 50 -0.22 -5.59 3.11
C LEU A 50 0.10 -4.36 3.97
N ILE A 51 1.38 -4.08 4.19
CA ILE A 51 1.82 -2.87 4.91
C ILE A 51 1.41 -1.62 4.13
N SER A 52 1.67 -1.59 2.83
CA SER A 52 1.33 -0.44 1.96
C SER A 52 -0.18 -0.20 1.95
N ALA A 53 -0.99 -1.26 1.82
CA ALA A 53 -2.45 -1.19 1.87
C ALA A 53 -2.96 -0.68 3.23
N THR A 54 -2.35 -1.15 4.33
CA THR A 54 -2.69 -0.71 5.68
C THR A 54 -2.41 0.78 5.88
N LEU A 55 -1.23 1.25 5.44
CA LEU A 55 -0.87 2.67 5.51
C LEU A 55 -1.80 3.53 4.64
N PHE A 56 -2.14 3.06 3.45
CA PHE A 56 -3.15 3.67 2.59
C PHE A 56 -4.48 3.87 3.30
N TYR A 57 -4.98 2.80 3.94
CA TYR A 57 -6.23 2.84 4.68
C TYR A 57 -6.18 3.88 5.79
N PHE A 58 -5.10 3.96 6.57
CA PHE A 58 -4.97 4.96 7.64
C PHE A 58 -4.88 6.40 7.11
N ILE A 59 -4.20 6.62 5.98
CA ILE A 59 -4.11 7.94 5.35
C ILE A 59 -5.49 8.39 4.88
N ILE A 60 -6.22 7.52 4.18
CA ILE A 60 -7.55 7.83 3.63
C ILE A 60 -8.60 7.97 4.74
N ARG A 61 -8.61 7.07 5.73
CA ARG A 61 -9.53 7.10 6.87
C ARG A 61 -9.49 8.43 7.62
N ARG A 62 -8.33 9.08 7.70
CA ARG A 62 -8.18 10.40 8.34
C ARG A 62 -8.81 11.54 7.53
N GLU A 63 -9.02 11.37 6.22
CA GLU A 63 -9.64 12.37 5.34
C GLU A 63 -11.16 12.21 5.24
N ILE A 64 -11.66 10.97 5.36
CA ILE A 64 -13.10 10.69 5.36
C ILE A 64 -13.66 11.13 6.72
N LYS A 65 -14.14 12.38 6.82
CA LYS A 65 -14.99 12.78 7.94
C LYS A 65 -16.26 11.94 7.90
N PRO A 66 -16.70 11.36 9.03
CA PRO A 66 -18.03 10.78 9.07
C PRO A 66 -19.02 11.89 8.73
N SER A 67 -19.62 11.82 7.54
CA SER A 67 -20.75 12.66 7.22
C SER A 67 -21.79 12.34 8.29
N LYS A 68 -22.13 13.32 9.13
CA LYS A 68 -23.26 13.19 10.05
C LYS A 68 -24.50 13.13 9.16
N VAL A 69 -24.82 11.94 8.68
CA VAL A 69 -26.14 11.64 8.12
C VAL A 69 -27.08 11.78 9.31
N LYS A 70 -27.72 12.96 9.41
CA LYS A 70 -28.88 13.12 10.26
C LYS A 70 -29.98 12.28 9.60
N VAL A 71 -30.17 11.08 10.13
CA VAL A 71 -31.40 10.31 9.95
C VAL A 71 -32.44 10.90 10.90
#